data_AF-A0A453N0N2-F1
#
_entry.id   AF-A0A453N0N2-F1
#
_cell.length_a   1.000
_cell.length_b   1.000
_cell.length_c   1.000
_cell.angle_alpha   90.00
_cell.angle_beta   90.00
_cell.angle_gamma   90.00
#
_symmetry.space_group_name_H-M   'P 1'
#
loop_
_entity.id
_entity.type
_entity.pdbx_description
1 polymer ?
#
loop_
_entity_poly.entity_id
_entity_poly.type
_entity_poly.pdbx_seq_one_letter_code
_entity_poly.pdbx_strand_id
1 'polypeptide(L)'
;MASTAQVNSFLSAAAELEPKEFVTSFPSSFGLLGRSIIIDLPCFRHTTYIMLDHVYIRSVAVGVEFPVLETLSLLHCNGNLEALLSCCPRLCTLLLSGILFDTCDLRVNSPSLQELVVNPFSTEHVNIVAPMLKKMEILLTVMLEVNISVLAPIMENVWWYCCYTEESIVFGPWYLELLGLQVADRQGQLPLLHIRASVVSPLSYLI
;
A
#
# COMPACT_ATOMS: atom_id res chain seq x y z
N MET A 1 23.29 14.66 10.14
CA MET A 1 21.90 14.23 9.82
C MET A 1 21.07 15.47 9.61
N ALA A 2 20.29 15.57 8.54
CA ALA A 2 19.39 16.69 8.33
C ALA A 2 18.27 16.66 9.39
N SER A 3 17.92 17.81 9.95
CA SER A 3 16.79 17.91 10.87
C SER A 3 15.46 17.90 10.12
N THR A 4 14.36 17.48 10.77
CA THR A 4 13.00 17.57 10.21
C THR A 4 12.69 18.97 9.67
N ALA A 5 13.11 20.02 10.37
CA ALA A 5 12.90 21.40 9.94
C ALA A 5 13.61 21.72 8.60
N GLN A 6 14.85 21.23 8.44
CA GLN A 6 15.59 21.40 7.18
C GLN A 6 14.92 20.65 6.03
N VAL A 7 14.43 19.44 6.29
CA VAL A 7 13.73 18.64 5.28
C VAL A 7 12.40 19.29 4.88
N ASN A 8 11.59 19.73 5.84
CA ASN A 8 10.34 20.43 5.54
C ASN A 8 10.58 21.75 4.78
N SER A 9 11.63 22.49 5.13
CA SER A 9 12.03 23.69 4.37
C SER A 9 12.43 23.35 2.94
N PHE A 10 13.18 22.25 2.73
CA PHE A 10 13.53 21.76 1.41
C PHE A 10 12.29 21.36 0.60
N LEU A 11 11.36 20.61 1.20
CA LEU A 11 10.11 20.22 0.54
C LEU A 11 9.30 21.44 0.12
N SER A 12 9.22 22.45 0.99
CA SER A 12 8.49 23.69 0.69
C SER A 12 9.12 24.43 -0.50
N ALA A 13 10.44 24.58 -0.50
CA ALA A 13 11.18 25.19 -1.62
C ALA A 13 11.04 24.35 -2.91
N ALA A 14 11.03 23.02 -2.82
CA ALA A 14 10.82 22.15 -3.97
C ALA A 14 9.41 22.30 -4.55
N ALA A 15 8.39 22.50 -3.71
CA ALA A 15 7.01 22.73 -4.18
C ALA A 15 6.87 24.05 -4.95
N GLU A 16 7.62 25.10 -4.57
CA GLU A 16 7.65 26.39 -5.28
C GLU A 16 8.23 26.28 -6.69
N LEU A 17 9.06 25.27 -6.95
CA LEU A 17 9.61 25.00 -8.29
C LEU A 17 8.59 24.31 -9.22
N GLU A 18 7.43 23.91 -8.70
CA GLU A 18 6.36 23.22 -9.42
C GLU A 18 6.88 22.05 -10.28
N PRO A 19 7.64 21.11 -9.70
CA PRO A 19 8.27 20.05 -10.45
C PRO A 19 7.22 19.14 -11.10
N LYS A 20 7.49 18.64 -12.30
CA LYS A 20 6.66 17.60 -12.90
C LYS A 20 6.82 16.25 -12.17
N GLU A 21 8.03 15.96 -11.72
CA GLU A 21 8.39 14.73 -11.03
C GLU A 21 9.19 15.09 -9.78
N PHE A 22 8.83 14.50 -8.65
CA PHE A 22 9.51 14.73 -7.39
C PHE A 22 10.02 13.41 -6.82
N VAL A 23 11.35 13.31 -6.70
CA VAL A 23 12.04 12.11 -6.22
C VAL A 23 12.96 12.51 -5.09
N THR A 24 12.80 11.87 -3.94
CA THR A 24 13.69 12.10 -2.80
C THR A 24 13.87 10.83 -1.99
N SER A 25 15.12 10.59 -1.60
CA SER A 25 15.50 9.52 -0.67
C SER A 25 16.29 10.13 0.46
N PHE A 26 15.94 9.75 1.69
CA PHE A 26 16.60 10.24 2.88
C PHE A 26 17.49 9.16 3.48
N PRO A 27 18.62 9.54 4.12
CA PRO A 27 19.50 8.56 4.74
C PRO A 27 18.75 7.74 5.78
N SER A 28 18.76 6.42 5.59
CA SER A 28 18.24 5.45 6.54
C SER A 28 18.94 5.61 7.90
N SER A 29 18.20 6.01 8.92
CA SER A 29 18.70 5.98 10.30
C SER A 29 18.56 4.55 10.82
N PHE A 30 19.36 3.61 10.31
CA PHE A 30 19.31 2.20 10.73
C PHE A 30 19.66 2.08 12.22
N GLY A 31 18.63 1.83 13.01
CA GLY A 31 18.68 1.36 14.38
C GLY A 31 17.29 0.86 14.72
N LEU A 32 17.16 -0.15 15.58
CA LEU A 32 15.89 -0.78 15.99
C LEU A 32 14.90 0.17 16.71
N LEU A 33 15.21 1.47 16.74
CA LEU A 33 14.44 2.61 17.26
C LEU A 33 14.57 3.85 16.33
N GLY A 34 14.97 3.63 15.08
CA GLY A 34 15.41 4.65 14.12
C GLY A 34 14.32 5.68 13.85
N ARG A 35 14.57 6.92 14.23
CA ARG A 35 13.65 8.04 13.97
C ARG A 35 13.59 8.28 12.47
N SER A 36 12.53 7.81 11.80
CA SER A 36 12.20 8.25 10.45
C SER A 36 12.14 9.78 10.42
N ILE A 37 12.63 10.38 9.33
CA ILE A 37 12.48 11.82 9.15
C ILE A 37 10.99 12.09 8.99
N ILE A 38 10.45 12.82 9.94
CA ILE A 38 9.07 13.24 9.87
C ILE A 38 8.97 14.37 8.86
N ILE A 39 8.05 14.23 7.90
CA ILE A 39 7.80 15.24 6.88
C ILE A 39 6.35 15.68 6.88
N ASP A 40 6.14 16.95 6.51
CA ASP A 40 4.86 17.51 6.14
C ASP A 40 4.89 17.73 4.62
N LEU A 41 4.06 16.96 3.89
CA LEU A 41 4.11 16.96 2.44
C LEU A 41 3.40 18.21 1.89
N PRO A 42 4.10 19.13 1.20
CA PRO A 42 3.47 20.32 0.62
C PRO A 42 2.62 19.96 -0.61
N CYS A 43 1.73 20.87 -1.01
CA CYS A 43 0.90 20.70 -2.19
C CYS A 43 1.75 20.86 -3.46
N PHE A 44 1.92 19.75 -4.17
CA PHE A 44 2.60 19.69 -5.46
C PHE A 44 1.58 19.78 -6.60
N ARG A 45 1.22 21.00 -7.02
CA ARG A 45 0.08 21.28 -7.91
C ARG A 45 0.22 20.70 -9.32
N HIS A 46 1.45 20.60 -9.81
CA HIS A 46 1.76 20.20 -11.19
C HIS A 46 2.54 18.88 -11.27
N THR A 47 2.75 18.22 -10.14
CA THR A 47 3.55 16.99 -10.07
C THR A 47 2.69 15.78 -10.39
N THR A 48 3.09 15.03 -11.40
CA THR A 48 2.42 13.80 -11.85
C THR A 48 3.04 12.55 -11.23
N TYR A 49 4.28 12.64 -10.73
CA TYR A 49 5.03 11.53 -10.14
C TYR A 49 5.70 11.95 -8.83
N ILE A 50 5.44 11.21 -7.75
CA ILE A 50 6.12 11.37 -6.47
C ILE A 50 6.76 10.03 -6.07
N MET A 51 8.04 10.07 -5.72
CA MET A 51 8.75 8.97 -5.09
C MET A 51 9.42 9.44 -3.80
N LEU A 52 9.05 8.81 -2.70
CA LEU A 52 9.58 9.08 -1.36
C LEU A 52 10.23 7.82 -0.82
N ASP A 53 11.40 8.00 -0.20
CA ASP A 53 12.12 6.90 0.43
C ASP A 53 12.63 7.27 1.84
N HIS A 54 12.40 6.38 2.82
CA HIS A 54 12.82 6.50 4.22
C HIS A 54 12.23 7.71 5.01
N VAL A 55 10.92 7.95 4.92
CA VAL A 55 10.23 9.06 5.62
C VAL A 55 9.00 8.63 6.42
N TYR A 56 8.66 9.41 7.44
CA TYR A 56 7.36 9.35 8.12
C TYR A 56 6.48 10.52 7.68
N ILE A 57 5.39 10.23 6.99
CA ILE A 57 4.44 11.23 6.49
C ILE A 57 3.42 11.52 7.60
N ARG A 58 3.60 12.64 8.31
CA ARG A 58 2.82 12.96 9.51
C ARG A 58 1.35 13.21 9.21
N SER A 59 1.09 14.05 8.23
CA SER A 59 -0.25 14.45 7.83
C SER A 59 -0.16 15.20 6.51
N VAL A 60 -1.10 14.93 5.62
CA VAL A 60 -1.41 15.85 4.54
C VAL A 60 -2.37 16.88 5.12
N ALA A 61 -2.01 18.16 5.06
CA ALA A 61 -2.82 19.21 5.68
C ALA A 61 -4.24 19.22 5.09
N VAL A 62 -5.24 19.50 5.93
CA VAL A 62 -6.66 19.53 5.51
C VAL A 62 -6.83 20.51 4.35
N GLY A 63 -7.38 20.03 3.23
CA GLY A 63 -7.56 20.82 2.00
C GLY A 63 -6.36 20.81 1.04
N VAL A 64 -5.30 20.06 1.33
CA VAL A 64 -4.24 19.78 0.35
C VAL A 64 -4.68 18.63 -0.54
N GLU A 65 -4.70 18.89 -1.84
CA GLU A 65 -4.92 17.90 -2.89
C GLU A 65 -3.71 17.86 -3.83
N PHE A 66 -3.50 16.70 -4.43
CA PHE A 66 -2.55 16.46 -5.51
C PHE A 66 -3.35 16.24 -6.80
N PRO A 67 -3.85 17.31 -7.44
CA PRO A 67 -4.93 17.22 -8.42
C PRO A 67 -4.53 16.50 -9.70
N VAL A 68 -3.23 16.43 -9.99
CA VAL A 68 -2.68 15.82 -11.22
C VAL A 68 -1.72 14.68 -10.93
N LEU A 69 -1.59 14.25 -9.67
CA LEU A 69 -0.68 13.16 -9.32
C LEU A 69 -1.22 11.84 -9.86
N GLU A 70 -0.47 11.23 -10.78
CA GLU A 70 -0.83 9.99 -11.45
C GLU A 70 -0.07 8.80 -10.87
N THR A 71 1.12 9.02 -10.31
CA THR A 71 1.94 7.93 -9.77
C THR A 71 2.54 8.30 -8.42
N LEU A 72 2.41 7.38 -7.46
CA LEU A 72 2.98 7.49 -6.13
C LEU A 72 3.80 6.24 -5.82
N SER A 73 5.06 6.43 -5.46
CA SER A 73 5.97 5.37 -5.02
C SER A 73 6.45 5.67 -3.60
N LEU A 74 6.13 4.77 -2.67
CA LEU A 74 6.54 4.87 -1.28
C LEU A 74 7.47 3.72 -0.96
N LEU A 75 8.71 4.05 -0.61
CA LEU A 75 9.76 3.11 -0.26
C LEU A 75 10.16 3.34 1.20
N HIS A 76 10.14 2.31 2.04
CA HIS A 76 10.54 2.42 3.45
C HIS A 76 9.85 3.57 4.20
N CYS A 77 8.61 3.88 3.81
CA CYS A 77 7.81 4.96 4.36
C CYS A 77 6.87 4.46 5.46
N ASN A 78 6.45 5.37 6.34
CA ASN A 78 5.35 5.17 7.27
C ASN A 78 4.45 6.44 7.26
N GLY A 79 3.22 6.32 7.72
CA GLY A 79 2.21 7.37 7.81
C GLY A 79 0.81 6.81 7.59
N ASN A 80 -0.19 7.69 7.52
CA ASN A 80 -1.56 7.29 7.20
C ASN A 80 -1.74 7.22 5.66
N LEU A 81 -1.66 6.02 5.09
CA LEU A 81 -1.84 5.80 3.66
C LEU A 81 -3.22 6.24 3.17
N GLU A 82 -4.28 5.90 3.90
CA GLU A 82 -5.65 6.22 3.49
C GLU A 82 -5.87 7.74 3.38
N ALA A 83 -5.36 8.49 4.36
CA ALA A 83 -5.37 9.95 4.31
C ALA A 83 -4.59 10.49 3.09
N LEU A 84 -3.42 9.93 2.79
CA LEU A 84 -2.64 10.33 1.62
C LEU A 84 -3.36 10.02 0.30
N LEU A 85 -3.95 8.83 0.16
CA LEU A 85 -4.69 8.44 -1.04
C LEU A 85 -5.93 9.30 -1.27
N SER A 86 -6.61 9.72 -0.20
CA SER A 86 -7.77 10.63 -0.30
C SER A 86 -7.43 12.00 -0.88
N CYS A 87 -6.16 12.42 -0.81
CA CYS A 87 -5.66 13.66 -1.40
C CYS A 87 -5.27 13.51 -2.88
N CYS A 88 -5.32 12.31 -3.47
CA CYS A 88 -4.80 12.01 -4.80
C CYS A 88 -5.91 11.55 -5.75
N PRO A 89 -6.80 12.45 -6.21
CA PRO A 89 -7.99 12.07 -6.98
C PRO A 89 -7.70 11.45 -8.35
N ARG A 90 -6.51 11.68 -8.92
CA ARG A 90 -6.08 11.15 -10.24
C ARG A 90 -5.02 10.05 -10.16
N LEU A 91 -4.81 9.47 -8.99
CA LEU A 91 -3.77 8.45 -8.82
C LEU A 91 -4.09 7.22 -9.66
N CYS A 92 -3.23 6.92 -10.63
CA CYS A 92 -3.33 5.77 -11.51
C CYS A 92 -2.44 4.61 -11.05
N THR A 93 -1.26 4.90 -10.50
CA THR A 93 -0.27 3.88 -10.13
C THR A 93 0.22 4.09 -8.70
N LEU A 94 0.18 3.02 -7.89
CA LEU A 94 0.69 3.00 -6.53
C LEU A 94 1.71 1.88 -6.37
N LEU A 95 2.92 2.24 -5.92
CA LEU A 95 3.97 1.30 -5.53
C LEU A 95 4.29 1.45 -4.05
N LEU A 96 4.22 0.34 -3.33
CA LEU A 96 4.54 0.25 -1.90
C LEU A 96 5.67 -0.76 -1.70
N SER A 97 6.75 -0.37 -1.02
CA SER A 97 7.87 -1.27 -0.72
C SER A 97 8.50 -0.99 0.62
N GLY A 98 8.78 -2.02 1.42
CA GLY A 98 9.44 -1.89 2.72
C GLY A 98 8.65 -1.04 3.73
N ILE A 99 7.33 -0.96 3.56
CA ILE A 99 6.46 -0.10 4.35
C ILE A 99 6.25 -0.66 5.76
N LEU A 100 6.12 0.23 6.75
CA LEU A 100 5.84 -0.11 8.15
C LEU A 100 4.68 0.75 8.67
N PHE A 101 3.43 0.47 8.29
CA PHE A 101 2.29 1.28 8.74
C PHE A 101 1.95 1.06 10.22
N ASP A 102 1.50 2.13 10.90
CA ASP A 102 1.16 2.14 12.33
C ASP A 102 0.14 1.07 12.75
N THR A 103 -0.73 0.63 11.84
CA THR A 103 -1.80 -0.35 12.13
C THR A 103 -1.53 -1.76 11.61
N CYS A 104 -0.38 -2.03 10.98
CA CYS A 104 -0.09 -3.31 10.31
C CYS A 104 -1.12 -3.77 9.25
N ASP A 105 -2.07 -2.91 8.88
CA ASP A 105 -3.12 -3.17 7.88
C ASP A 105 -2.76 -2.50 6.55
N LEU A 106 -2.94 -3.21 5.44
CA LEU A 106 -2.92 -2.61 4.10
C LEU A 106 -4.33 -2.15 3.72
N ARG A 107 -4.58 -0.85 3.76
CA ARG A 107 -5.84 -0.24 3.30
C ARG A 107 -5.59 0.67 2.10
N VAL A 108 -6.13 0.28 0.95
CA VAL A 108 -6.05 1.05 -0.29
C VAL A 108 -7.45 1.43 -0.71
N ASN A 109 -7.79 2.72 -0.65
CA ASN A 109 -9.05 3.25 -1.16
C ASN A 109 -8.73 4.35 -2.17
N SER A 110 -8.89 4.04 -3.46
CA SER A 110 -8.63 4.99 -4.53
C SER A 110 -9.49 4.66 -5.76
N PRO A 111 -10.43 5.54 -6.14
CA PRO A 111 -11.35 5.28 -7.24
C PRO A 111 -10.69 5.29 -8.62
N SER A 112 -9.57 5.99 -8.77
CA SER A 112 -8.85 6.17 -10.04
C SER A 112 -7.69 5.19 -10.24
N LEU A 113 -7.32 4.42 -9.20
CA LEU A 113 -6.17 3.53 -9.22
C LEU A 113 -6.35 2.43 -10.27
N GLN A 114 -5.36 2.29 -11.16
CA GLN A 114 -5.32 1.31 -12.25
C GLN A 114 -4.24 0.24 -12.04
N GLU A 115 -3.13 0.59 -11.37
CA GLU A 115 -2.01 -0.32 -11.11
C GLU A 115 -1.59 -0.25 -9.64
N LEU A 116 -1.52 -1.41 -8.98
CA LEU A 116 -1.08 -1.55 -7.60
C LEU A 116 0.07 -2.55 -7.52
N VAL A 117 1.20 -2.13 -6.97
CA VAL A 117 2.35 -2.99 -6.67
C VAL A 117 2.67 -2.88 -5.19
N VAL A 118 2.68 -4.01 -4.50
CA VAL A 118 3.04 -4.14 -3.09
C VAL A 118 4.16 -5.17 -2.98
N ASN A 119 5.37 -4.69 -2.76
CA ASN A 119 6.54 -5.48 -2.41
C ASN A 119 6.42 -6.03 -0.98
N PRO A 120 7.30 -6.96 -0.54
CA PRO A 120 7.15 -7.71 0.69
C PRO A 120 6.69 -6.85 1.88
N PHE A 121 5.50 -7.15 2.39
CA PHE A 121 4.89 -6.46 3.51
C PHE A 121 4.28 -7.46 4.49
N SER A 122 4.49 -7.25 5.79
CA SER A 122 3.86 -8.05 6.84
C SER A 122 2.52 -7.45 7.22
N THR A 123 1.44 -8.21 7.08
CA THR A 123 0.09 -7.72 7.39
C THR A 123 -0.86 -8.83 7.82
N GLU A 124 -1.79 -8.46 8.69
CA GLU A 124 -2.90 -9.32 9.12
C GLU A 124 -4.19 -9.01 8.32
N HIS A 125 -4.26 -7.84 7.69
CA HIS A 125 -5.46 -7.40 6.98
C HIS A 125 -5.14 -6.62 5.71
N VAL A 126 -5.75 -7.05 4.61
CA VAL A 126 -5.72 -6.37 3.32
C VAL A 126 -7.13 -5.97 2.94
N ASN A 127 -7.36 -4.67 2.75
CA ASN A 127 -8.60 -4.13 2.20
C ASN A 127 -8.29 -3.19 1.04
N ILE A 128 -8.68 -3.58 -0.17
CA ILE A 128 -8.46 -2.81 -1.39
C ILE A 128 -9.81 -2.47 -2.00
N VAL A 129 -10.08 -1.18 -2.14
CA VAL A 129 -11.26 -0.61 -2.80
C VAL A 129 -10.75 0.26 -3.94
N ALA A 130 -10.66 -0.34 -5.12
CA ALA A 130 -10.08 0.29 -6.30
C ALA A 130 -10.90 -0.11 -7.55
N PRO A 131 -12.04 0.56 -7.80
CA PRO A 131 -12.98 0.18 -8.85
C PRO A 131 -12.38 0.18 -10.26
N MET A 132 -11.33 0.96 -10.52
CA MET A 132 -10.66 1.07 -11.82
C MET A 132 -9.38 0.22 -11.93
N LEU A 133 -9.09 -0.63 -10.94
CA LEU A 133 -7.85 -1.40 -10.88
C LEU A 133 -7.82 -2.46 -11.98
N LYS A 134 -6.77 -2.41 -12.81
CA LYS A 134 -6.52 -3.35 -13.93
C LYS A 134 -5.40 -4.32 -13.62
N LYS A 135 -4.36 -3.87 -12.91
CA LYS A 135 -3.20 -4.69 -12.55
C LYS A 135 -2.93 -4.63 -11.06
N MET A 136 -2.67 -5.80 -10.48
CA MET A 136 -2.31 -5.94 -9.08
C MET A 136 -1.16 -6.93 -8.92
N GLU A 137 -0.09 -6.51 -8.26
CA GLU A 137 1.04 -7.34 -7.85
C GLU A 137 1.22 -7.19 -6.35
N ILE A 138 1.06 -8.27 -5.59
CA ILE A 138 1.14 -8.23 -4.13
C ILE A 138 2.01 -9.38 -3.63
N LEU A 139 3.01 -9.02 -2.82
CA LEU A 139 3.92 -9.91 -2.12
C LEU A 139 3.78 -9.68 -0.61
N LEU A 140 3.20 -10.65 0.09
CA LEU A 140 2.98 -10.59 1.54
C LEU A 140 3.86 -11.57 2.29
N THR A 141 4.22 -11.18 3.51
CA THR A 141 4.74 -12.07 4.54
C THR A 141 3.67 -12.22 5.61
N VAL A 142 3.19 -13.45 5.84
CA VAL A 142 2.09 -13.75 6.75
C VAL A 142 2.64 -14.54 7.94
N MET A 143 2.44 -14.02 9.14
CA MET A 143 2.87 -14.71 10.37
C MET A 143 1.92 -15.86 10.72
N LEU A 144 0.61 -15.59 10.80
CA LEU A 144 -0.41 -16.56 11.25
C LEU A 144 -1.62 -16.63 10.31
N GLU A 145 -2.41 -15.56 10.23
CA GLU A 145 -3.60 -15.45 9.39
C GLU A 145 -3.57 -14.10 8.67
N VAL A 146 -4.18 -14.04 7.49
CA VAL A 146 -4.44 -12.80 6.78
C VAL A 146 -5.88 -12.77 6.28
N ASN A 147 -6.57 -11.67 6.54
CA ASN A 147 -7.91 -11.43 6.01
C ASN A 147 -7.83 -10.48 4.81
N ILE A 148 -8.28 -10.95 3.65
CA ILE A 148 -8.15 -10.24 2.38
C ILE A 148 -9.54 -9.91 1.81
N SER A 149 -9.75 -8.63 1.51
CA SER A 149 -10.91 -8.08 0.82
C SER A 149 -10.44 -7.21 -0.35
N VAL A 150 -10.81 -7.57 -1.58
CA VAL A 150 -10.48 -6.78 -2.78
C VAL A 150 -11.74 -6.52 -3.60
N LEU A 151 -12.05 -5.23 -3.76
CA LEU A 151 -13.11 -4.69 -4.62
C LEU A 151 -12.46 -4.00 -5.82
N ALA A 152 -12.24 -4.80 -6.87
CA ALA A 152 -11.60 -4.40 -8.13
C ALA A 152 -12.32 -5.08 -9.32
N PRO A 153 -13.46 -4.54 -9.77
CA PRO A 153 -14.40 -5.22 -10.65
C PRO A 153 -13.94 -5.36 -12.10
N ILE A 154 -12.94 -4.58 -12.53
CA ILE A 154 -12.40 -4.59 -13.90
C ILE A 154 -10.96 -5.14 -13.96
N MET A 155 -10.52 -5.84 -12.92
CA MET A 155 -9.15 -6.32 -12.79
C MET A 155 -8.82 -7.41 -13.82
N GLU A 156 -7.75 -7.20 -14.59
CA GLU A 156 -7.34 -8.08 -15.70
C GLU A 156 -6.13 -8.95 -15.31
N ASN A 157 -5.14 -8.36 -14.64
CA ASN A 157 -3.89 -9.04 -14.26
C ASN A 157 -3.73 -9.06 -12.75
N VAL A 158 -3.64 -10.26 -12.19
CA VAL A 158 -3.42 -10.47 -10.76
C VAL A 158 -2.17 -11.33 -10.58
N TRP A 159 -1.21 -10.80 -9.85
CA TRP A 159 -0.08 -11.54 -9.32
C TRP A 159 -0.10 -11.43 -7.80
N TRP A 160 -0.15 -12.58 -7.14
CA TRP A 160 -0.32 -12.65 -5.70
C TRP A 160 0.59 -13.72 -5.13
N TYR A 161 1.40 -13.35 -4.14
CA TYR A 161 2.31 -14.27 -3.46
C TYR A 161 2.27 -14.02 -1.94
N CYS A 162 2.05 -15.08 -1.16
CA CYS A 162 2.14 -15.05 0.30
C CYS A 162 3.25 -15.99 0.77
N CYS A 163 4.14 -15.48 1.62
CA CYS A 163 5.15 -16.26 2.34
C CYS A 163 4.72 -16.43 3.80
N TYR A 164 4.53 -17.66 4.26
CA TYR A 164 4.21 -17.94 5.66
C TYR A 164 5.48 -18.24 6.45
N THR A 165 5.73 -17.52 7.55
CA THR A 165 7.01 -17.56 8.28
C THR A 165 7.03 -18.45 9.51
N GLU A 166 5.88 -18.91 10.01
CA GLU A 166 5.85 -19.94 11.05
C GLU A 166 5.89 -21.35 10.45
N GLU A 167 6.67 -22.23 11.09
CA GLU A 167 6.78 -23.66 10.78
C GLU A 167 5.45 -24.36 11.00
N SER A 168 4.58 -24.34 10.01
CA SER A 168 3.50 -25.31 9.89
C SER A 168 3.40 -25.76 8.44
N ILE A 169 4.35 -26.62 8.07
CA ILE A 169 4.18 -27.55 6.96
C ILE A 169 3.00 -28.44 7.32
N VAL A 170 1.78 -28.04 6.96
CA VAL A 170 0.61 -28.95 6.96
C VAL A 170 0.02 -29.07 5.56
N PHE A 171 0.44 -28.21 4.65
CA PHE A 171 0.20 -28.34 3.24
C PHE A 171 1.47 -27.84 2.55
N GLY A 172 2.03 -28.63 1.65
CA GLY A 172 3.21 -28.25 0.87
C GLY A 172 3.00 -26.95 0.07
N PRO A 173 3.96 -26.51 -0.76
CA PRO A 173 3.79 -25.31 -1.58
C PRO A 173 2.47 -25.38 -2.35
N TRP A 174 1.56 -24.46 -2.03
CA TRP A 174 0.25 -24.35 -2.64
C TRP A 174 0.36 -23.28 -3.71
N TYR A 175 -0.16 -23.56 -4.89
CA TYR A 175 -0.38 -22.56 -5.92
C TYR A 175 -1.89 -22.38 -6.07
N LEU A 176 -2.34 -21.13 -6.11
CA LEU A 176 -3.72 -20.82 -6.41
C LEU A 176 -3.93 -21.06 -7.91
N GLU A 177 -4.44 -22.24 -8.27
CA GLU A 177 -4.54 -22.68 -9.67
C GLU A 177 -5.65 -21.97 -10.44
N LEU A 178 -6.75 -21.60 -9.77
CA LEU A 178 -7.88 -20.90 -10.38
C LEU A 178 -8.61 -20.05 -9.36
N LEU A 179 -8.80 -18.76 -9.69
CA LEU A 179 -9.58 -17.82 -8.90
C LEU A 179 -10.87 -17.50 -9.65
N GLY A 180 -12.00 -18.01 -9.15
CA GLY A 180 -13.31 -17.80 -9.75
C GLY A 180 -13.94 -16.48 -9.28
N LEU A 181 -14.18 -15.57 -10.22
CA LEU A 181 -15.00 -14.38 -10.01
C LEU A 181 -16.48 -14.82 -10.02
N GLN A 182 -17.16 -14.84 -8.86
CA GLN A 182 -18.58 -15.19 -8.83
C GLN A 182 -19.42 -13.96 -9.16
N VAL A 183 -19.88 -13.88 -10.42
CA VAL A 183 -20.90 -12.90 -10.83
C VAL A 183 -22.24 -13.43 -10.33
N ALA A 184 -22.75 -12.89 -9.22
CA ALA A 184 -24.13 -13.14 -8.86
C ALA A 184 -25.03 -12.36 -9.83
N ASP A 185 -25.93 -13.05 -10.54
CA ASP A 185 -26.97 -12.49 -11.43
C ASP A 185 -28.03 -11.64 -10.70
N ARG A 186 -27.62 -10.86 -9.70
CA ARG A 186 -28.47 -9.89 -9.01
C ARG A 186 -27.99 -8.50 -9.39
N GLN A 187 -28.77 -7.86 -10.26
CA GLN A 187 -28.66 -6.47 -10.68
C GLN A 187 -27.97 -5.59 -9.61
N GLY A 188 -26.71 -5.23 -9.84
CA GLY A 188 -26.01 -4.18 -9.10
C GLY A 188 -24.91 -4.60 -8.10
N GLN A 189 -24.60 -5.88 -7.92
CA GLN A 189 -23.46 -6.27 -7.06
C GLN A 189 -22.14 -6.32 -7.84
N LEU A 190 -21.13 -5.60 -7.33
CA LEU A 190 -19.78 -5.56 -7.87
C LEU A 190 -19.05 -6.88 -7.60
N PRO A 191 -18.20 -7.36 -8.52
CA PRO A 191 -17.33 -8.50 -8.26
C PRO A 191 -16.46 -8.26 -7.03
N LEU A 192 -16.57 -9.16 -6.06
CA LEU A 192 -15.83 -9.14 -4.80
C LEU A 192 -14.95 -10.40 -4.73
N LEU A 193 -13.66 -10.18 -4.51
CA LEU A 193 -12.72 -11.25 -4.21
C LEU A 193 -12.55 -11.35 -2.70
N HIS A 194 -12.95 -12.49 -2.13
CA HIS A 194 -12.67 -12.83 -0.74
C HIS A 194 -11.75 -14.04 -0.70
N ILE A 195 -10.54 -13.85 -0.16
CA ILE A 195 -9.59 -14.93 0.08
C ILE A 195 -9.37 -14.99 1.59
N ARG A 196 -9.74 -16.12 2.19
CA ARG A 196 -9.42 -16.42 3.58
C ARG A 196 -8.42 -17.57 3.60
N ALA A 197 -7.25 -17.31 4.15
CA ALA A 197 -6.21 -18.30 4.33
C ALA A 197 -5.77 -18.31 5.79
N SER A 198 -6.03 -19.43 6.47
CA SER A 198 -5.75 -19.62 7.90
C SER A 198 -4.97 -20.91 8.13
N VAL A 199 -4.02 -20.88 9.06
CA VAL A 199 -3.37 -22.08 9.56
C VAL A 199 -4.31 -22.79 10.54
N VAL A 200 -4.60 -24.07 10.33
CA VAL A 200 -5.26 -24.91 11.34
C VAL A 200 -4.17 -25.62 12.12
N SER A 201 -3.95 -25.23 13.38
CA SER A 201 -3.05 -25.95 14.28
C SER A 201 -3.58 -27.37 14.53
N PRO A 202 -2.74 -28.42 14.43
CA PRO A 202 -3.14 -29.78 14.82
C PRO A 202 -3.09 -29.91 16.34
N LEU A 203 -4.04 -29.30 17.06
CA LEU A 203 -4.19 -29.48 18.52
C LEU A 203 -5.64 -29.71 18.97
N SER A 204 -6.50 -30.24 18.09
CA SER A 204 -7.86 -30.69 18.44
C SER A 204 -8.03 -32.21 18.57
N TYR A 205 -6.94 -32.98 18.67
CA TYR A 205 -6.98 -34.40 19.02
C TYR A 205 -6.13 -34.70 20.26
N LEU A 206 -6.56 -34.24 21.43
CA LEU A 206 -6.22 -34.88 22.70
C LEU A 206 -7.50 -34.93 23.55
N ILE A 207 -8.12 -36.11 23.54
CA ILE A 207 -8.97 -36.64 24.62
C ILE A 207 -8.06 -36.94 25.81
#